data_AF-A0AAU1FER4-F1
#
_entry.id   AF-A0AAU1FER4-F1
#
_cell.length_a   1.000
_cell.length_b   1.000
_cell.length_c   1.000
_cell.angle_alpha   90.00
_cell.angle_beta   90.00
_cell.angle_gamma   90.00
#
_symmetry.space_group_name_H-M   'P 1'
#
loop_
_entity.id
_entity.type
_entity.pdbx_description
1 polymer ?
#
loop_
_entity_poly.entity_id
_entity_poly.type
_entity_poly.pdbx_seq_one_letter_code
_entity_poly.pdbx_strand_id
1 'polypeptide(L)'
;MADDTVHAETVHDDTVREDTVRDAAAHVETVQWISDRAHPLAVLDPETPYGDLLPLADLVGDARIVALGASSRQAHELATAASGVIRQLVEELGFRSVVLEAADTSGLGLDEYLRTGAGDPRALLSKARPFLRTEEILDTVRWMREFNRSHPDDQVRFAGTAPRPLRKPSGLDALAGIELSMAEDLIEWHERTGDKIVYWGGMVHTAKGDPRTISPSATPTAHRNAGGHLRERFGAGFVSIGLMFQYGRVPYPVPAPPPEFAETVLGDVGLPAYLLDLRGDAPEGVRNWLGAPARTRLIGPHFHAETSADNFMAGGSLGEWFDAILHVREVTSARFLP
;
A
#
# COMPACT_ATOMS: atom_id res chain seq x y z
N MET A 1 -24.42 56.59 28.84
CA MET A 1 -24.20 55.13 28.98
C MET A 1 -24.25 54.55 27.59
N ALA A 2 -23.08 54.32 26.99
CA ALA A 2 -22.89 53.27 26.01
C ALA A 2 -22.76 51.94 26.78
N ASP A 3 -23.11 50.80 26.20
CA ASP A 3 -22.12 49.93 25.54
C ASP A 3 -22.67 48.52 25.25
N ASP A 4 -21.95 47.81 24.39
CA ASP A 4 -21.83 46.35 24.23
C ASP A 4 -22.93 45.59 23.48
N THR A 5 -22.84 45.55 22.15
CA THR A 5 -23.38 44.40 21.37
C THR A 5 -22.71 44.15 20.00
N VAL A 6 -21.50 44.67 19.70
CA VAL A 6 -20.94 44.59 18.33
C VAL A 6 -19.63 43.78 18.21
N HIS A 7 -19.05 43.25 19.30
CA HIS A 7 -17.70 42.67 19.24
C HIS A 7 -17.60 41.14 19.04
N ALA A 8 -18.70 40.39 18.94
CA ALA A 8 -18.61 38.92 18.88
C ALA A 8 -18.61 38.32 17.45
N GLU A 9 -19.22 38.97 16.44
CA GLU A 9 -19.31 38.41 15.08
C GLU A 9 -18.05 38.64 14.23
N THR A 10 -17.36 39.77 14.39
CA THR A 10 -16.21 40.14 13.55
C THR A 10 -14.98 39.28 13.85
N VAL A 11 -14.77 38.90 15.12
CA VAL A 11 -13.62 38.07 15.52
C VAL A 11 -13.76 36.64 14.97
N HIS A 12 -14.97 36.10 14.89
CA HIS A 12 -15.19 34.75 14.37
C HIS A 12 -14.93 34.67 12.86
N ASP A 13 -15.36 35.67 12.09
CA ASP A 13 -15.16 35.74 10.63
C ASP A 13 -13.69 35.97 10.24
N ASP A 14 -12.98 36.83 10.97
CA ASP A 14 -11.54 37.05 10.76
C ASP A 14 -10.70 35.81 11.08
N THR A 15 -11.05 35.07 12.14
CA THR A 15 -10.34 33.83 12.52
C THR A 15 -10.56 32.72 11.48
N VAL A 16 -11.78 32.52 11.00
CA VAL A 16 -12.09 31.53 9.95
C VAL A 16 -11.37 31.86 8.64
N ARG A 17 -11.28 33.15 8.31
CA ARG A 17 -10.57 33.61 7.11
C ARG A 17 -9.05 33.44 7.22
N GLU A 18 -8.47 33.72 8.38
CA GLU A 18 -7.05 33.47 8.66
C GLU A 18 -6.70 31.98 8.62
N ASP A 19 -7.53 31.13 9.22
CA ASP A 19 -7.38 29.67 9.18
C ASP A 19 -7.45 29.13 7.74
N THR A 20 -8.40 29.62 6.94
CA THR A 20 -8.54 29.22 5.52
C THR A 20 -7.32 29.61 4.69
N VAL A 21 -6.78 30.82 4.90
CA VAL A 21 -5.58 31.28 4.18
C VAL A 21 -4.35 30.48 4.61
N ARG A 22 -4.23 30.14 5.89
CA ARG A 22 -3.15 29.32 6.43
C ARG A 22 -3.19 27.90 5.88
N ASP A 23 -4.37 27.29 5.81
CA ASP A 23 -4.57 25.95 5.25
C ASP A 23 -4.22 25.91 3.75
N ALA A 24 -4.62 26.94 2.98
CA ALA A 24 -4.26 27.06 1.57
C ALA A 24 -2.73 27.21 1.36
N ALA A 25 -2.06 28.00 2.21
CA ALA A 25 -0.61 28.16 2.13
C ALA A 25 0.14 26.86 2.48
N ALA A 26 -0.32 26.13 3.50
CA ALA A 26 0.23 24.83 3.88
C ALA A 26 0.01 23.78 2.78
N HIS A 27 -1.15 23.80 2.10
CA HIS A 27 -1.42 22.95 0.95
C HIS A 27 -0.43 23.19 -0.19
N VAL A 28 -0.24 24.46 -0.59
CA VAL A 28 0.72 24.82 -1.65
C VAL A 28 2.16 24.45 -1.27
N GLU A 29 2.58 24.70 -0.03
CA GLU A 29 3.90 24.26 0.47
C GLU A 29 4.05 22.75 0.36
N THR A 30 3.02 21.99 0.72
CA THR A 30 3.04 20.52 0.68
C THR A 30 3.11 20.00 -0.75
N VAL A 31 2.28 20.50 -1.67
CA VAL A 31 2.31 20.11 -3.08
C VAL A 31 3.67 20.43 -3.71
N GLN A 32 4.26 21.58 -3.38
CA GLN A 32 5.60 21.95 -3.87
C GLN A 32 6.67 20.99 -3.31
N TRP A 33 6.63 20.72 -2.01
CA TRP A 33 7.57 19.79 -1.38
C TRP A 33 7.48 18.38 -1.96
N ILE A 34 6.27 17.89 -2.23
CA ILE A 34 6.08 16.61 -2.92
C ILE A 34 6.67 16.69 -4.32
N SER A 35 6.36 17.74 -5.10
CA SER A 35 6.87 17.90 -6.47
C SER A 35 8.41 17.90 -6.53
N ASP A 36 9.07 18.49 -5.53
CA ASP A 36 10.54 18.57 -5.48
C ASP A 36 11.20 17.23 -5.09
N ARG A 37 10.48 16.34 -4.41
CA ARG A 37 11.02 15.06 -3.89
C ARG A 37 10.44 13.82 -4.55
N ALA A 38 9.35 13.97 -5.29
CA ALA A 38 8.73 12.90 -6.03
C ALA A 38 9.68 12.39 -7.11
N HIS A 39 9.83 11.07 -7.18
CA HIS A 39 10.52 10.40 -8.26
C HIS A 39 9.48 9.95 -9.29
N PRO A 40 9.39 10.63 -10.45
CA PRO A 40 8.41 10.28 -11.47
C PRO A 40 8.65 8.86 -11.96
N LEU A 41 7.57 8.08 -12.09
CA LEU A 41 7.66 6.69 -12.48
C LEU A 41 7.27 6.49 -13.95
N ALA A 42 8.08 5.73 -14.68
CA ALA A 42 7.78 5.27 -16.03
C ALA A 42 6.88 4.01 -16.06
N VAL A 43 6.35 3.57 -14.91
CA VAL A 43 5.54 2.34 -14.70
C VAL A 43 4.35 2.20 -15.65
N LEU A 44 3.96 3.28 -16.34
CA LEU A 44 2.85 3.33 -17.29
C LEU A 44 3.31 3.22 -18.76
N ASP A 45 4.60 3.03 -19.04
CA ASP A 45 5.11 2.82 -20.40
C ASP A 45 4.95 1.33 -20.80
N PRO A 46 4.10 0.99 -21.78
CA PRO A 46 3.94 -0.39 -22.25
C PRO A 46 5.21 -1.01 -22.84
N GLU A 47 6.14 -0.18 -23.32
CA GLU A 47 7.41 -0.61 -23.92
C GLU A 47 8.51 -0.80 -22.87
N THR A 48 8.41 -0.10 -21.74
CA THR A 48 9.28 -0.27 -20.57
C THR A 48 8.47 -0.38 -19.27
N PRO A 49 7.60 -1.40 -19.13
CA PRO A 49 6.58 -1.46 -18.06
C PRO A 49 7.15 -1.57 -16.64
N TYR A 50 8.47 -1.66 -16.51
CA TYR A 50 9.21 -1.78 -15.26
C TYR A 50 10.42 -0.83 -15.23
N GLY A 51 10.31 0.33 -15.87
CA GLY A 51 11.36 1.36 -15.88
C GLY A 51 11.91 1.64 -14.48
N ASP A 52 13.16 2.10 -14.43
CA ASP A 52 13.95 2.23 -13.21
C ASP A 52 13.18 2.95 -12.08
N LEU A 53 12.89 2.22 -11.00
CA LEU A 53 12.21 2.73 -9.81
C LEU A 53 13.19 3.36 -8.80
N LEU A 54 14.42 3.66 -9.21
CA LEU A 54 15.36 4.40 -8.37
C LEU A 54 14.73 5.72 -7.87
N PRO A 55 14.89 6.02 -6.57
CA PRO A 55 15.87 5.47 -5.64
C PRO A 55 15.28 4.46 -4.63
N LEU A 56 14.65 3.37 -5.09
CA LEU A 56 14.20 2.28 -4.19
C LEU A 56 15.31 1.76 -3.27
N ALA A 57 16.58 1.75 -3.71
CA ALA A 57 17.70 1.30 -2.87
C ALA A 57 17.86 2.11 -1.58
N ASP A 58 17.81 3.44 -1.66
CA ASP A 58 17.92 4.34 -0.50
C ASP A 58 16.66 4.25 0.38
N LEU A 59 15.49 4.08 -0.24
CA LEU A 59 14.24 3.87 0.48
C LEU A 59 14.31 2.59 1.33
N VAL A 60 14.72 1.50 0.71
CA VAL A 60 14.70 0.15 1.28
C VAL A 60 15.86 -0.07 2.26
N GLY A 61 17.06 0.44 1.94
CA GLY A 61 18.26 0.27 2.75
C GLY A 61 18.47 -1.17 3.21
N ASP A 62 18.64 -1.35 4.52
CA ASP A 62 18.80 -2.66 5.16
C ASP A 62 17.49 -3.38 5.49
N ALA A 63 16.36 -3.01 4.89
CA ALA A 63 15.10 -3.68 5.15
C ALA A 63 15.18 -5.19 4.89
N ARG A 64 14.61 -5.96 5.82
CA ARG A 64 14.40 -7.40 5.71
C ARG A 64 13.05 -7.70 5.10
N ILE A 65 12.07 -6.82 5.30
CA ILE A 65 10.73 -6.96 4.76
C ILE A 65 10.30 -5.63 4.16
N VAL A 66 9.85 -5.65 2.91
CA VAL A 66 9.23 -4.51 2.23
C VAL A 66 7.79 -4.88 1.92
N ALA A 67 6.84 -4.10 2.44
CA ALA A 67 5.43 -4.31 2.21
C ALA A 67 4.89 -3.34 1.15
N LEU A 68 4.11 -3.87 0.20
CA LEU A 68 3.46 -3.14 -0.88
C LEU A 68 1.96 -3.19 -0.63
N GLY A 69 1.43 -2.09 -0.08
CA GLY A 69 0.06 -1.98 0.40
C GLY A 69 -0.85 -1.22 -0.55
N ALA A 70 -1.68 -1.91 -1.32
CA ALA A 70 -2.58 -1.25 -2.27
C ALA A 70 -3.88 -0.75 -1.63
N SER A 71 -4.32 0.45 -2.01
CA SER A 71 -5.64 1.00 -1.66
C SER A 71 -6.76 0.26 -2.39
N SER A 72 -6.47 -0.36 -3.53
CA SER A 72 -7.34 -1.26 -4.25
C SER A 72 -6.55 -2.44 -4.82
N ARG A 73 -7.03 -3.66 -4.60
CA ARG A 73 -6.45 -4.88 -5.17
C ARG A 73 -6.90 -5.12 -6.62
N GLN A 74 -7.71 -4.21 -7.18
CA GLN A 74 -8.37 -4.34 -8.48
C GLN A 74 -7.94 -3.24 -9.46
N ALA A 75 -6.90 -2.47 -9.13
CA ALA A 75 -6.30 -1.47 -10.01
C ALA A 75 -5.16 -2.10 -10.82
N HIS A 76 -5.20 -1.97 -12.14
CA HIS A 76 -4.15 -2.46 -13.04
C HIS A 76 -2.80 -1.83 -12.70
N GLU A 77 -2.75 -0.51 -12.59
CA GLU A 77 -1.53 0.27 -12.46
C GLU A 77 -0.89 0.09 -11.09
N LEU A 78 -1.68 -0.07 -10.02
CA LEU A 78 -1.12 -0.41 -8.70
C LEU A 78 -0.51 -1.81 -8.70
N ALA A 79 -1.11 -2.76 -9.42
CA ALA A 79 -0.57 -4.11 -9.54
C ALA A 79 0.69 -4.15 -10.42
N THR A 80 0.71 -3.41 -11.53
CA THR A 80 1.90 -3.24 -12.39
C THR A 80 3.02 -2.55 -11.63
N ALA A 81 2.72 -1.50 -10.85
CA ALA A 81 3.68 -0.83 -9.98
C ALA A 81 4.27 -1.79 -8.94
N ALA A 82 3.41 -2.54 -8.24
CA ALA A 82 3.87 -3.52 -7.27
C ALA A 82 4.76 -4.60 -7.91
N SER A 83 4.39 -5.10 -9.10
CA SER A 83 5.23 -6.01 -9.87
C SER A 83 6.58 -5.38 -10.17
N GLY A 84 6.64 -4.13 -10.66
CA GLY A 84 7.91 -3.44 -10.91
C GLY A 84 8.80 -3.33 -9.68
N VAL A 85 8.20 -2.97 -8.53
CA VAL A 85 8.92 -2.90 -7.24
C VAL A 85 9.46 -4.28 -6.87
N ILE A 86 8.65 -5.34 -6.97
CA ILE A 86 9.09 -6.72 -6.70
C ILE A 86 10.30 -7.09 -7.56
N ARG A 87 10.26 -6.77 -8.87
CA ARG A 87 11.36 -7.09 -9.78
C ARG A 87 12.65 -6.41 -9.36
N GLN A 88 12.61 -5.10 -9.11
CA GLN A 88 13.81 -4.38 -8.70
C GLN A 88 14.34 -4.85 -7.33
N LEU A 89 13.45 -5.13 -6.37
CA LEU A 89 13.86 -5.68 -5.08
C LEU A 89 14.58 -7.03 -5.22
N VAL A 90 14.11 -7.89 -6.13
CA VAL A 90 14.69 -9.21 -6.39
C VAL A 90 15.99 -9.07 -7.19
N GLU A 91 15.99 -8.35 -8.31
CA GLU A 91 17.13 -8.23 -9.21
C GLU A 91 18.30 -7.48 -8.55
N GLU A 92 18.03 -6.41 -7.81
CA GLU A 92 19.07 -5.49 -7.34
C GLU A 92 19.32 -5.53 -5.83
N LEU A 93 18.32 -5.88 -5.01
CA LEU A 93 18.38 -5.71 -3.54
C LEU A 93 18.35 -7.02 -2.74
N GLY A 94 18.41 -8.16 -3.43
CA GLY A 94 18.58 -9.49 -2.83
C GLY A 94 17.32 -10.04 -2.16
N PHE A 95 16.13 -9.57 -2.53
CA PHE A 95 14.88 -10.17 -2.06
C PHE A 95 14.63 -11.51 -2.75
N ARG A 96 14.35 -12.57 -1.98
CA ARG A 96 14.20 -13.93 -2.52
C ARG A 96 12.89 -14.60 -2.15
N SER A 97 12.07 -13.94 -1.34
CA SER A 97 10.75 -14.43 -0.95
C SER A 97 9.67 -13.40 -1.26
N VAL A 98 8.62 -13.84 -1.95
CA VAL A 98 7.41 -13.04 -2.19
C VAL A 98 6.24 -13.66 -1.44
N VAL A 99 5.51 -12.84 -0.69
CA VAL A 99 4.26 -13.23 -0.02
C VAL A 99 3.11 -12.48 -0.68
N LEU A 100 2.07 -13.21 -1.07
CA LEU A 100 0.81 -12.63 -1.53
C LEU A 100 -0.23 -12.72 -0.40
N GLU A 101 -0.93 -11.61 -0.13
CA GLU A 101 -1.98 -11.56 0.88
C GLU A 101 -2.99 -12.70 0.73
N ALA A 102 -3.23 -13.41 1.83
CA ALA A 102 -4.26 -14.45 1.93
C ALA A 102 -4.14 -15.56 0.86
N ALA A 103 -2.95 -15.74 0.28
CA ALA A 103 -2.62 -16.87 -0.58
C ALA A 103 -1.90 -17.93 0.25
N ASP A 104 -2.52 -19.10 0.40
CA ASP A 104 -1.76 -20.32 0.70
C ASP A 104 -1.02 -20.72 -0.59
N THR A 105 0.07 -20.02 -0.89
CA THR A 105 0.88 -20.22 -2.11
C THR A 105 1.44 -21.64 -2.21
N SER A 106 1.74 -22.25 -1.07
CA SER A 106 2.10 -23.67 -0.94
C SER A 106 0.95 -24.56 -1.41
N GLY A 107 -0.26 -24.34 -0.89
CA GLY A 107 -1.46 -25.07 -1.29
C GLY A 107 -1.88 -24.85 -2.74
N LEU A 108 -1.49 -23.72 -3.34
CA LEU A 108 -1.72 -23.43 -4.76
C LEU A 108 -0.72 -24.10 -5.70
N GLY A 109 0.46 -24.52 -5.21
CA GLY A 109 1.53 -25.10 -6.04
C GLY A 109 2.32 -24.07 -6.86
N LEU A 110 2.20 -22.76 -6.55
CA LEU A 110 2.90 -21.71 -7.28
C LEU A 110 4.42 -21.83 -7.12
N ASP A 111 4.92 -22.14 -5.93
CA ASP A 111 6.36 -22.33 -5.70
C ASP A 111 6.93 -23.54 -6.46
N GLU A 112 6.18 -24.65 -6.51
CA GLU A 112 6.55 -25.82 -7.31
C GLU A 112 6.62 -25.47 -8.80
N TYR A 113 5.67 -24.67 -9.30
CA TYR A 113 5.71 -24.14 -10.65
C TYR A 113 6.97 -23.29 -10.89
N LEU A 114 7.32 -22.38 -9.96
CA LEU A 114 8.53 -21.56 -10.08
C LEU A 114 9.82 -22.41 -10.18
N ARG A 115 9.91 -23.48 -9.38
CA ARG A 115 11.08 -24.35 -9.32
C ARG A 115 11.19 -25.30 -10.51
N THR A 116 10.08 -25.87 -10.95
CA THR A 116 10.07 -27.01 -11.89
C THR A 116 9.43 -26.69 -13.24
N GLY A 117 8.55 -25.69 -13.30
CA GLY A 117 7.64 -25.45 -14.42
C GLY A 117 6.46 -26.43 -14.48
N ALA A 118 6.24 -27.26 -13.45
CA ALA A 118 5.12 -28.18 -13.40
C ALA A 118 3.80 -27.42 -13.17
N GLY A 119 2.76 -27.77 -13.93
CA GLY A 119 1.44 -27.15 -13.86
C GLY A 119 1.27 -25.95 -14.78
N ASP A 120 0.02 -25.51 -14.93
CA ASP A 120 -0.35 -24.27 -15.63
C ASP A 120 -0.61 -23.17 -14.59
N PRO A 121 0.17 -22.07 -14.56
CA PRO A 121 0.00 -21.02 -13.56
C PRO A 121 -1.38 -20.36 -13.62
N ARG A 122 -2.08 -20.35 -14.77
CA ARG A 122 -3.47 -19.88 -14.83
C ARG A 122 -4.41 -20.80 -14.06
N ALA A 123 -4.26 -22.12 -14.23
CA ALA A 123 -5.04 -23.11 -13.51
C ALA A 123 -4.71 -23.17 -12.00
N LEU A 124 -3.50 -22.80 -11.60
CA LEU A 124 -3.14 -22.65 -10.18
C LEU A 124 -3.81 -21.41 -9.59
N LEU A 125 -3.73 -20.27 -10.27
CA LEU A 125 -4.35 -19.01 -9.83
C LEU A 125 -5.88 -19.07 -9.79
N SER A 126 -6.54 -19.87 -10.62
CA SER A 126 -8.00 -20.02 -10.58
C SER A 126 -8.53 -20.52 -9.22
N LYS A 127 -7.68 -21.17 -8.42
CA LYS A 127 -7.97 -21.64 -7.06
C LYS A 127 -7.70 -20.57 -5.99
N ALA A 128 -6.98 -19.49 -6.32
CA ALA A 128 -6.64 -18.41 -5.41
C ALA A 128 -7.86 -17.53 -5.06
N ARG A 129 -7.67 -16.55 -4.16
CA ARG A 129 -8.70 -15.53 -3.89
C ARG A 129 -9.01 -14.73 -5.16
N PRO A 130 -10.28 -14.29 -5.39
CA PRO A 130 -10.65 -13.61 -6.64
C PRO A 130 -9.79 -12.39 -7.01
N PHE A 131 -9.34 -11.61 -6.03
CA PHE A 131 -8.49 -10.44 -6.27
C PHE A 131 -7.05 -10.78 -6.68
N LEU A 132 -6.62 -12.05 -6.57
CA LEU A 132 -5.33 -12.53 -7.09
C LEU A 132 -5.46 -13.14 -8.50
N ARG A 133 -6.69 -13.28 -9.02
CA ARG A 133 -6.96 -13.91 -10.32
C ARG A 133 -6.88 -12.87 -11.42
N THR A 134 -5.71 -12.31 -11.65
CA THR A 134 -5.51 -11.28 -12.68
C THR A 134 -4.29 -11.58 -13.54
N GLU A 135 -4.28 -11.03 -14.77
CA GLU A 135 -3.12 -11.15 -15.67
C GLU A 135 -1.88 -10.47 -15.05
N GLU A 136 -2.02 -9.43 -14.23
CA GLU A 136 -0.88 -8.77 -13.56
C GLU A 136 -0.17 -9.70 -12.55
N ILE A 137 -0.94 -10.45 -11.77
CA ILE A 137 -0.39 -11.47 -10.86
C ILE A 137 0.24 -12.61 -11.67
N LEU A 138 -0.43 -13.06 -12.73
CA LEU A 138 0.09 -14.11 -13.61
C LEU A 138 1.39 -13.70 -14.30
N ASP A 139 1.48 -12.48 -14.78
CA ASP A 139 2.68 -11.94 -15.43
C ASP A 139 3.84 -11.84 -14.43
N THR A 140 3.56 -11.50 -13.17
CA THR A 140 4.54 -11.56 -12.08
C THR A 140 5.03 -12.99 -11.84
N VAL A 141 4.12 -13.97 -11.74
CA VAL A 141 4.46 -15.40 -11.56
C VAL A 141 5.33 -15.91 -12.71
N ARG A 142 4.99 -15.55 -13.96
CA ARG A 142 5.78 -15.92 -15.14
C ARG A 142 7.17 -15.30 -15.14
N TRP A 143 7.28 -14.02 -14.79
CA TRP A 143 8.57 -13.36 -14.68
C TRP A 143 9.42 -14.01 -13.59
N MET A 144 8.87 -14.31 -12.41
CA MET A 144 9.59 -15.02 -11.35
C MET A 144 10.13 -16.38 -11.83
N ARG A 145 9.33 -17.10 -12.64
CA ARG A 145 9.77 -18.37 -13.23
C ARG A 145 10.94 -18.15 -14.19
N GLU A 146 10.88 -17.14 -15.04
CA GLU A 146 11.98 -16.83 -15.97
C GLU A 146 13.24 -16.39 -15.23
N PHE A 147 13.11 -15.56 -14.19
CA PHE A 147 14.21 -15.21 -13.29
C PHE A 147 14.87 -16.46 -12.70
N ASN A 148 14.09 -17.43 -12.22
CA ASN A 148 14.63 -18.69 -11.67
C ASN A 148 15.32 -19.57 -12.71
N ARG A 149 14.99 -19.44 -14.00
CA ARG A 149 15.67 -20.16 -15.09
C ARG A 149 17.02 -19.56 -15.40
N SER A 150 17.12 -18.23 -15.35
CA SER A 150 18.39 -17.52 -15.54
C SER A 150 19.28 -17.54 -14.30
N HIS A 151 18.72 -17.78 -13.11
CA HIS A 151 19.43 -17.80 -11.82
C HIS A 151 19.21 -19.12 -11.06
N PRO A 152 19.71 -20.26 -11.56
CA PRO A 152 19.45 -21.58 -10.95
C PRO A 152 19.98 -21.72 -9.51
N ASP A 153 21.03 -20.98 -9.16
CA ASP A 153 21.66 -21.02 -7.83
C ASP A 153 21.15 -19.90 -6.89
N ASP A 154 20.24 -19.05 -7.36
CA ASP A 154 19.80 -17.84 -6.66
C ASP A 154 18.33 -17.51 -6.96
N GLN A 155 17.46 -18.47 -6.63
CA GLN A 155 16.05 -18.44 -7.05
C GLN A 155 15.16 -17.61 -6.11
N VAL A 156 14.19 -16.91 -6.70
CA VAL A 156 13.05 -16.33 -5.99
C VAL A 156 11.96 -17.39 -5.78
N ARG A 157 11.29 -17.33 -4.63
CA ARG A 157 10.21 -18.26 -4.25
C ARG A 157 8.98 -17.54 -3.73
N PHE A 158 7.86 -18.23 -3.79
CA PHE A 158 6.73 -17.83 -2.97
C PHE A 158 6.97 -18.33 -1.55
N ALA A 159 6.94 -17.41 -0.59
CA ALA A 159 6.96 -17.80 0.80
C ALA A 159 5.64 -18.51 1.14
N GLY A 160 5.78 -19.63 1.84
CA GLY A 160 4.66 -20.47 2.22
C GLY A 160 4.86 -20.98 3.64
N THR A 161 4.06 -20.51 4.58
CA THR A 161 3.99 -21.11 5.91
C THR A 161 3.01 -22.27 5.87
N ALA A 162 3.30 -23.33 6.64
CA ALA A 162 2.30 -24.38 6.83
C ALA A 162 1.05 -23.74 7.45
N PRO A 163 -0.17 -24.07 6.99
CA PRO A 163 -1.38 -23.47 7.54
C PRO A 163 -1.45 -23.76 9.04
N ARG A 164 -1.38 -22.70 9.85
CA ARG A 164 -1.64 -22.82 11.28
C ARG A 164 -3.12 -23.06 11.47
N PRO A 165 -3.54 -24.04 12.30
CA PRO A 165 -4.95 -24.22 12.58
C PRO A 165 -5.47 -22.91 13.17
N LEU A 166 -6.35 -22.23 12.42
CA LEU A 166 -7.00 -21.01 12.86
C LEU A 166 -7.59 -21.30 14.24
N ARG A 167 -7.03 -20.68 15.27
CA ARG A 167 -7.51 -20.80 16.64
C ARG A 167 -8.88 -20.17 16.67
N LYS A 168 -9.96 -20.95 16.44
CA LYS A 168 -11.33 -20.48 16.14
C LYS A 168 -11.67 -19.21 16.93
N PRO A 169 -11.52 -18.02 16.34
CA PRO A 169 -11.84 -16.81 17.05
C PRO A 169 -13.30 -16.47 16.73
N SER A 170 -14.09 -16.25 17.76
CA SER A 170 -15.46 -15.73 17.63
C SER A 170 -15.46 -14.22 17.86
N GLY A 171 -16.00 -13.44 16.93
CA GLY A 171 -16.13 -11.99 17.08
C GLY A 171 -14.87 -11.18 16.74
N LEU A 172 -14.74 -9.99 17.33
CA LEU A 172 -13.71 -8.97 17.03
C LEU A 172 -12.27 -9.48 17.25
N ASP A 173 -12.08 -10.51 18.07
CA ASP A 173 -10.80 -11.21 18.26
C ASP A 173 -10.29 -11.94 17.00
N ALA A 174 -11.16 -12.14 16.00
CA ALA A 174 -10.80 -12.85 14.78
C ALA A 174 -9.92 -12.06 13.83
N LEU A 175 -10.17 -10.76 13.65
CA LEU A 175 -9.34 -9.95 12.75
C LEU A 175 -7.96 -9.68 13.35
N ALA A 176 -7.90 -9.34 14.65
CA ALA A 176 -6.64 -9.21 15.37
C ALA A 176 -5.82 -10.52 15.32
N GLY A 177 -6.47 -11.68 15.49
CA GLY A 177 -5.82 -12.97 15.35
C GLY A 177 -5.31 -13.26 13.94
N ILE A 178 -6.04 -12.84 12.89
CA ILE A 178 -5.60 -12.97 11.49
C ILE A 178 -4.39 -12.09 11.21
N GLU A 179 -4.42 -10.83 11.64
CA GLU A 179 -3.32 -9.87 11.47
C GLU A 179 -2.03 -10.35 12.15
N LEU A 180 -2.15 -10.82 13.40
CA LEU A 180 -1.02 -11.43 14.12
C LEU A 180 -0.51 -12.68 13.41
N SER A 181 -1.41 -13.55 12.94
CA SER A 181 -1.03 -14.76 12.20
C SER A 181 -0.29 -14.41 10.91
N MET A 182 -0.72 -13.39 10.17
CA MET A 182 -0.01 -12.92 8.98
C MET A 182 1.40 -12.45 9.35
N ALA A 183 1.56 -11.62 10.38
CA ALA A 183 2.89 -11.14 10.78
C ALA A 183 3.82 -12.27 11.22
N GLU A 184 3.35 -13.14 12.10
CA GLU A 184 4.13 -14.28 12.60
C GLU A 184 4.54 -15.23 11.47
N ASP A 185 3.70 -15.44 10.46
CA ASP A 185 4.06 -16.26 9.30
C ASP A 185 5.27 -15.68 8.54
N LEU A 186 5.30 -14.35 8.35
CA LEU A 186 6.43 -13.66 7.72
C LEU A 186 7.69 -13.70 8.61
N ILE A 187 7.53 -13.51 9.91
CA ILE A 187 8.63 -13.54 10.88
C ILE A 187 9.28 -14.92 10.89
N GLU A 188 8.48 -15.97 11.09
CA GLU A 188 8.97 -17.36 11.12
C GLU A 188 9.63 -17.74 9.79
N TRP A 189 9.06 -17.31 8.66
CA TRP A 189 9.67 -17.53 7.35
C TRP A 189 11.04 -16.86 7.23
N HIS A 190 11.14 -15.58 7.61
CA HIS A 190 12.42 -14.85 7.61
C HIS A 190 13.45 -15.51 8.52
N GLU A 191 13.07 -15.85 9.76
CA GLU A 191 13.97 -16.47 10.73
C GLU A 191 14.49 -17.83 10.29
N ARG A 192 13.64 -18.62 9.61
CA ARG A 192 14.03 -19.95 9.11
C ARG A 192 14.91 -19.90 7.87
N THR A 193 14.69 -18.92 7.00
CA THR A 193 15.32 -18.88 5.66
C THR A 193 16.45 -17.88 5.53
N GLY A 194 16.41 -16.78 6.30
CA GLY A 194 17.25 -15.61 6.12
C GLY A 194 16.83 -14.71 4.95
N ASP A 195 15.80 -15.09 4.16
CA ASP A 195 15.39 -14.36 2.97
C ASP A 195 14.88 -12.97 3.32
N LYS A 196 15.26 -11.97 2.54
CA LYS A 196 14.49 -10.72 2.50
C LYS A 196 13.15 -10.97 1.78
N ILE A 197 12.06 -10.41 2.33
CA ILE A 197 10.67 -10.72 1.93
C ILE A 197 10.00 -9.49 1.32
N VAL A 198 9.35 -9.67 0.17
CA VAL A 198 8.37 -8.70 -0.33
C VAL A 198 6.96 -9.15 0.06
N TYR A 199 6.24 -8.32 0.81
CA TYR A 199 4.87 -8.61 1.24
C TYR A 199 3.87 -7.78 0.43
N TRP A 200 3.16 -8.42 -0.50
CA TRP A 200 2.22 -7.75 -1.39
C TRP A 200 0.77 -8.00 -0.94
N GLY A 201 0.08 -6.92 -0.56
CA GLY A 201 -1.30 -6.98 -0.06
C GLY A 201 -2.02 -5.65 -0.07
N GLY A 202 -3.15 -5.60 0.63
CA GLY A 202 -3.92 -4.40 0.88
C GLY A 202 -3.31 -3.57 2.00
N MET A 203 -3.37 -2.24 1.85
CA MET A 203 -2.72 -1.29 2.76
C MET A 203 -3.14 -1.43 4.24
N VAL A 204 -4.35 -1.93 4.49
CA VAL A 204 -4.82 -2.18 5.85
C VAL A 204 -3.97 -3.21 6.58
N HIS A 205 -3.41 -4.20 5.88
CA HIS A 205 -2.57 -5.22 6.52
C HIS A 205 -1.12 -4.74 6.61
N THR A 206 -0.67 -3.91 5.67
CA THR A 206 0.74 -3.57 5.49
C THR A 206 1.17 -2.25 6.13
N ALA A 207 0.24 -1.38 6.54
CA ALA A 207 0.58 -0.14 7.24
C ALA A 207 1.43 -0.44 8.48
N LYS A 208 2.49 0.34 8.72
CA LYS A 208 3.51 0.09 9.75
C LYS A 208 3.12 0.55 11.17
N GLY A 209 2.03 1.31 11.30
CA GLY A 209 1.63 1.97 12.54
C GLY A 209 0.17 1.72 12.89
N ASP A 210 -0.12 1.93 14.18
CA ASP A 210 -1.45 1.80 14.78
C ASP A 210 -1.78 3.07 15.59
N PRO A 211 -3.06 3.45 15.73
CA PRO A 211 -4.23 2.74 15.24
C PRO A 211 -4.53 3.00 13.77
N ARG A 212 -5.36 2.13 13.19
CA ARG A 212 -6.10 2.40 11.96
C ARG A 212 -7.55 1.97 12.15
N THR A 213 -8.47 2.67 11.51
CA THR A 213 -9.89 2.34 11.43
C THR A 213 -10.26 2.18 9.96
N ILE A 214 -11.27 1.35 9.69
CA ILE A 214 -11.72 1.01 8.33
C ILE A 214 -13.20 1.36 8.22
N SER A 215 -13.58 2.14 7.22
CA SER A 215 -14.97 2.50 6.89
C SER A 215 -15.42 1.78 5.61
N PRO A 216 -16.69 1.34 5.47
CA PRO A 216 -17.85 1.54 6.35
C PRO A 216 -18.01 0.55 7.52
N SER A 217 -16.92 -0.05 8.03
CA SER A 217 -17.02 -0.99 9.15
C SER A 217 -17.31 -0.28 10.49
N ALA A 218 -18.49 -0.55 11.06
CA ALA A 218 -19.00 0.14 12.25
C ALA A 218 -18.60 -0.57 13.56
N THR A 219 -17.43 -0.20 14.09
CA THR A 219 -17.07 0.09 15.50
C THR A 219 -15.54 0.21 15.51
N PRO A 220 -14.92 1.36 15.87
CA PRO A 220 -13.48 1.50 15.93
C PRO A 220 -12.89 0.41 16.84
N THR A 221 -12.21 -0.57 16.25
CA THR A 221 -11.48 -1.59 16.99
C THR A 221 -10.01 -1.34 16.76
N ALA A 222 -9.37 -0.69 17.74
CA ALA A 222 -7.94 -0.47 17.74
C ALA A 222 -7.24 -1.80 18.01
N HIS A 223 -6.97 -2.55 16.94
CA HIS A 223 -6.11 -3.72 16.96
C HIS A 223 -4.94 -3.48 16.02
N ARG A 224 -3.79 -4.02 16.42
CA ARG A 224 -2.58 -3.95 15.62
C ARG A 224 -2.74 -4.75 14.32
N ASN A 225 -2.36 -4.19 13.18
CA ASN A 225 -2.24 -4.97 11.93
C ASN A 225 -0.94 -5.77 11.88
N ALA A 226 -0.86 -6.63 10.86
CA ALA A 226 0.35 -7.34 10.51
C ALA A 226 1.55 -6.39 10.37
N GLY A 227 1.41 -5.28 9.64
CA GLY A 227 2.48 -4.29 9.46
C GLY A 227 2.94 -3.65 10.76
N GLY A 228 2.05 -3.33 11.70
CA GLY A 228 2.40 -2.87 13.04
C GLY A 228 3.20 -3.92 13.84
N HIS A 229 2.81 -5.19 13.78
CA HIS A 229 3.57 -6.29 14.40
C HIS A 229 4.96 -6.47 13.77
N LEU A 230 5.05 -6.37 12.43
CA LEU A 230 6.32 -6.44 11.71
C LEU A 230 7.22 -5.26 12.03
N ARG A 231 6.67 -4.04 12.15
CA ARG A 231 7.41 -2.86 12.58
C ARG A 231 7.91 -2.99 14.02
N GLU A 232 7.13 -3.57 14.92
CA GLU A 232 7.57 -3.87 16.29
C GLU A 232 8.74 -4.87 16.30
N ARG A 233 8.67 -5.94 15.48
CA ARG A 233 9.71 -6.97 15.42
C ARG A 233 11.01 -6.50 14.76
N PHE A 234 10.91 -5.76 13.64
CA PHE A 234 12.04 -5.45 12.77
C PHE A 234 12.50 -3.99 12.84
N GLY A 235 11.74 -3.09 13.48
CA GLY A 235 12.05 -1.66 13.51
C GLY A 235 12.18 -1.08 12.09
N ALA A 236 13.27 -0.36 11.82
CA ALA A 236 13.60 0.14 10.49
C ALA A 236 13.83 -0.97 9.44
N GLY A 237 13.99 -2.22 9.87
CA GLY A 237 14.08 -3.40 9.00
C GLY A 237 12.77 -3.80 8.33
N PHE A 238 11.64 -3.18 8.69
CA PHE A 238 10.36 -3.32 7.99
C PHE A 238 9.98 -1.99 7.32
N VAL A 239 9.90 -1.97 5.99
CA VAL A 239 9.51 -0.79 5.19
C VAL A 239 8.11 -1.00 4.61
N SER A 240 7.23 0.00 4.76
CA SER A 240 5.88 -0.03 4.20
C SER A 240 5.70 1.04 3.12
N ILE A 241 5.32 0.60 1.91
CA ILE A 241 5.04 1.47 0.76
C ILE A 241 3.53 1.41 0.48
N GLY A 242 2.84 2.53 0.64
CA GLY A 242 1.42 2.67 0.30
C GLY A 242 1.24 2.91 -1.20
N LEU A 243 0.44 2.09 -1.88
CA LEU A 243 0.09 2.27 -3.28
C LEU A 243 -1.29 2.92 -3.37
N MET A 244 -1.33 4.16 -3.85
CA MET A 244 -2.50 5.03 -3.81
C MET A 244 -2.84 5.58 -5.20
N PHE A 245 -4.06 6.08 -5.38
CA PHE A 245 -4.46 6.68 -6.65
C PHE A 245 -5.53 7.76 -6.53
N GLN A 246 -5.57 8.67 -7.51
CA GLN A 246 -6.50 9.81 -7.50
C GLN A 246 -7.91 9.44 -8.01
N TYR A 247 -8.05 8.94 -9.23
CA TYR A 247 -9.35 8.58 -9.81
C TYR A 247 -9.21 7.42 -10.81
N GLY A 248 -10.32 6.91 -11.33
CA GLY A 248 -10.28 5.91 -12.41
C GLY A 248 -11.39 4.88 -12.32
N ARG A 249 -11.05 3.59 -12.49
CA ARG A 249 -12.03 2.50 -12.50
C ARG A 249 -11.49 1.19 -11.91
N VAL A 250 -12.14 0.67 -10.86
CA VAL A 250 -11.77 -0.61 -10.22
C VAL A 250 -12.99 -1.40 -9.72
N PRO A 251 -13.45 -2.44 -10.43
CA PRO A 251 -14.02 -2.41 -11.78
C PRO A 251 -15.19 -1.42 -12.00
N TYR A 252 -15.52 -0.60 -11.01
CA TYR A 252 -16.51 0.48 -11.09
C TYR A 252 -15.84 1.84 -11.15
N PRO A 253 -16.49 2.89 -11.69
CA PRO A 253 -15.93 4.23 -11.67
C PRO A 253 -15.62 4.69 -10.24
N VAL A 254 -14.45 5.29 -10.06
CA VAL A 254 -13.98 5.89 -8.81
C VAL A 254 -13.69 7.37 -9.11
N PRO A 255 -14.46 8.31 -8.54
CA PRO A 255 -14.25 9.73 -8.77
C PRO A 255 -12.95 10.21 -8.07
N ALA A 256 -12.59 11.48 -8.33
CA ALA A 256 -11.61 12.17 -7.51
C ALA A 256 -12.04 12.13 -6.02
N PRO A 257 -11.07 12.06 -5.09
CA PRO A 257 -11.36 11.99 -3.67
C PRO A 257 -11.94 13.32 -3.15
N PRO A 258 -12.75 13.29 -2.08
CA PRO A 258 -13.13 14.50 -1.35
C PRO A 258 -11.91 15.23 -0.74
N PRO A 259 -12.00 16.56 -0.49
CA PRO A 259 -10.86 17.36 -0.01
C PRO A 259 -10.17 16.86 1.26
N GLU A 260 -10.89 16.15 2.13
CA GLU A 260 -10.36 15.62 3.39
C GLU A 260 -9.48 14.37 3.26
N PHE A 261 -9.33 13.83 2.05
CA PHE A 261 -8.51 12.67 1.77
C PHE A 261 -7.08 13.08 1.39
N ALA A 262 -6.12 12.29 1.85
CA ALA A 262 -4.71 12.42 1.52
C ALA A 262 -4.45 12.47 0.01
N GLU A 263 -5.21 11.69 -0.76
CA GLU A 263 -5.12 11.64 -2.21
C GLU A 263 -5.34 13.01 -2.86
N THR A 264 -6.16 13.90 -2.29
CA THR A 264 -6.35 15.26 -2.82
C THR A 264 -5.02 16.01 -2.96
N VAL A 265 -4.21 16.04 -1.91
CA VAL A 265 -2.88 16.69 -1.92
C VAL A 265 -1.93 15.95 -2.88
N LEU A 266 -1.94 14.61 -2.85
CA LEU A 266 -1.09 13.78 -3.71
C LEU A 266 -1.42 13.95 -5.21
N GLY A 267 -2.68 14.22 -5.55
CA GLY A 267 -3.18 14.39 -6.90
C GLY A 267 -2.79 15.73 -7.54
N ASP A 268 -2.51 16.76 -6.73
CA ASP A 268 -2.21 18.12 -7.20
C ASP A 268 -0.77 18.30 -7.71
N VAL A 269 0.10 17.32 -7.49
CA VAL A 269 1.51 17.29 -7.94
C VAL A 269 1.64 17.25 -9.47
N GLY A 270 0.56 16.96 -10.20
CA GLY A 270 0.52 17.02 -11.67
C GLY A 270 1.25 15.89 -12.40
N LEU A 271 1.93 15.00 -11.68
CA LEU A 271 2.61 13.83 -12.23
C LEU A 271 1.63 12.65 -12.46
N PRO A 272 1.82 11.85 -13.53
CA PRO A 272 0.95 10.69 -13.80
C PRO A 272 1.17 9.54 -12.81
N ALA A 273 2.42 9.31 -12.40
CA ALA A 273 2.78 8.39 -11.33
C ALA A 273 4.11 8.80 -10.71
N TYR A 274 4.27 8.60 -9.40
CA TYR A 274 5.52 8.91 -8.69
C TYR A 274 5.70 8.08 -7.42
N LEU A 275 6.95 7.92 -6.99
CA LEU A 275 7.34 7.43 -5.67
C LEU A 275 7.77 8.62 -4.79
N LEU A 276 7.31 8.65 -3.54
CA LEU A 276 7.61 9.68 -2.57
C LEU A 276 8.08 9.03 -1.26
N ASP A 277 9.33 9.27 -0.86
CA ASP A 277 9.81 8.92 0.49
C ASP A 277 9.27 9.95 1.49
N LEU A 278 8.51 9.49 2.49
CA LEU A 278 7.91 10.35 3.53
C LEU A 278 8.89 10.65 4.67
N ARG A 279 10.07 10.02 4.67
CA ARG A 279 11.06 10.14 5.75
C ARG A 279 12.01 11.30 5.51
N GLY A 280 12.65 11.72 6.59
CA GLY A 280 13.67 12.76 6.59
C GLY A 280 13.11 14.16 6.80
N ASP A 281 13.93 15.16 6.48
CA ASP A 281 13.61 16.56 6.78
C ASP A 281 12.52 17.10 5.85
N ALA A 282 11.52 17.74 6.45
CA ALA A 282 10.44 18.42 5.76
C ALA A 282 10.13 19.75 6.47
N PRO A 283 9.61 20.78 5.77
CA PRO A 283 9.11 22.01 6.37
C PRO A 283 8.04 21.76 7.44
N GLU A 284 7.79 22.75 8.31
CA GLU A 284 6.82 22.59 9.41
C GLU A 284 5.41 22.26 8.91
N GLY A 285 4.92 22.94 7.86
CA GLY A 285 3.60 22.65 7.29
C GLY A 285 3.50 21.21 6.78
N VAL A 286 4.55 20.72 6.12
CA VAL A 286 4.61 19.33 5.63
C VAL A 286 4.68 18.32 6.78
N ARG A 287 5.47 18.58 7.83
CA ARG A 287 5.51 17.69 9.01
C ARG A 287 4.15 17.64 9.71
N ASN A 288 3.45 18.78 9.78
CA ASN A 288 2.11 18.86 10.32
C ASN A 288 1.14 18.06 9.45
N TRP A 289 1.21 18.17 8.12
CA TRP A 289 0.40 17.36 7.20
C TRP A 289 0.68 15.85 7.35
N LEU A 290 1.95 15.44 7.39
CA LEU A 290 2.35 14.04 7.53
C LEU A 290 1.94 13.41 8.88
N GLY A 291 1.87 14.23 9.94
CA GLY A 291 1.49 13.80 11.29
C GLY A 291 0.03 14.07 11.67
N ALA A 292 -0.73 14.79 10.85
CA ALA A 292 -2.14 15.07 11.10
C ALA A 292 -3.00 13.82 10.83
N PRO A 293 -4.13 13.66 11.52
CA PRO A 293 -5.10 12.61 11.22
C PRO A 293 -5.50 12.65 9.74
N ALA A 294 -5.27 11.54 9.03
CA ALA A 294 -5.51 11.42 7.61
C ALA A 294 -6.69 10.49 7.31
N ARG A 295 -7.32 10.71 6.16
CA ARG A 295 -8.13 9.69 5.48
C ARG A 295 -7.40 9.30 4.21
N THR A 296 -7.28 8.01 3.96
CA THR A 296 -6.83 7.49 2.66
C THR A 296 -7.85 6.50 2.14
N ARG A 297 -8.06 6.49 0.83
CA ARG A 297 -9.04 5.64 0.18
C ARG A 297 -8.73 4.17 0.46
N LEU A 298 -9.79 3.39 0.70
CA LEU A 298 -9.68 1.95 0.80
C LEU A 298 -10.83 1.29 0.06
N ILE A 299 -10.52 0.64 -1.06
CA ILE A 299 -11.50 -0.07 -1.86
C ILE A 299 -11.37 -1.57 -1.63
N GLY A 300 -12.38 -2.09 -0.93
CA GLY A 300 -12.56 -3.53 -0.72
C GLY A 300 -13.16 -4.24 -1.93
N PRO A 301 -13.28 -5.58 -1.88
CA PRO A 301 -13.81 -6.39 -2.97
C PRO A 301 -15.30 -6.17 -3.26
N HIS A 302 -16.05 -5.59 -2.31
CA HIS A 302 -17.46 -5.21 -2.46
C HIS A 302 -17.53 -3.68 -2.44
N PHE A 303 -17.40 -3.05 -3.60
CA PHE A 303 -17.38 -1.59 -3.74
C PHE A 303 -18.59 -1.09 -4.52
N HIS A 304 -19.21 -0.04 -4.00
CA HIS A 304 -20.27 0.69 -4.68
C HIS A 304 -19.85 2.14 -4.85
N ALA A 305 -19.84 2.62 -6.09
CA ALA A 305 -19.37 3.96 -6.44
C ALA A 305 -20.11 5.07 -5.67
N GLU A 306 -21.41 4.87 -5.41
CA GLU A 306 -22.29 5.78 -4.67
C GLU A 306 -21.84 5.98 -3.21
N THR A 307 -21.13 5.01 -2.63
CA THR A 307 -20.61 5.04 -1.25
C THR A 307 -19.09 5.22 -1.21
N SER A 308 -18.45 5.62 -2.31
CA SER A 308 -16.99 5.66 -2.41
C SER A 308 -16.32 6.54 -1.34
N ALA A 309 -16.95 7.64 -0.96
CA ALA A 309 -16.51 8.51 0.13
C ALA A 309 -16.60 7.86 1.52
N ASP A 310 -17.41 6.80 1.67
CA ASP A 310 -17.55 6.04 2.92
C ASP A 310 -16.50 4.92 3.05
N ASN A 311 -15.65 4.72 2.02
CA ASN A 311 -14.69 3.62 1.94
C ASN A 311 -13.25 4.14 2.11
N PHE A 312 -12.78 4.16 3.36
CA PHE A 312 -11.48 4.74 3.71
C PHE A 312 -10.83 4.06 4.91
N MET A 313 -9.51 4.23 5.00
CA MET A 313 -8.71 4.02 6.20
C MET A 313 -8.50 5.37 6.90
N ALA A 314 -8.68 5.40 8.22
CA ALA A 314 -8.49 6.57 9.08
C ALA A 314 -7.87 6.18 10.43
N GLY A 315 -7.81 7.10 11.40
CA GLY A 315 -7.42 6.79 12.79
C GLY A 315 -5.94 6.98 13.13
N GLY A 316 -5.17 7.55 12.21
CA GLY A 316 -3.74 7.83 12.30
C GLY A 316 -3.34 8.77 11.16
N SER A 317 -2.05 8.89 10.90
CA SER A 317 -1.49 9.79 9.89
C SER A 317 -0.73 9.06 8.79
N LEU A 318 -0.47 9.73 7.66
CA LEU A 318 0.30 9.13 6.55
C LEU A 318 1.71 8.70 6.98
N GLY A 319 2.40 9.53 7.76
CA GLY A 319 3.76 9.25 8.24
C GLY A 319 3.82 8.09 9.25
N GLU A 320 2.74 7.87 10.00
CA GLU A 320 2.61 6.71 10.90
C GLU A 320 2.34 5.42 10.13
N TRP A 321 1.58 5.47 9.04
CA TRP A 321 1.20 4.26 8.29
C TRP A 321 2.21 3.82 7.25
N PHE A 322 2.94 4.74 6.61
CA PHE A 322 3.81 4.42 5.48
C PHE A 322 5.18 5.08 5.60
N ASP A 323 6.22 4.42 5.10
CA ASP A 323 7.55 5.04 4.92
C ASP A 323 7.63 5.75 3.57
N ALA A 324 6.92 5.25 2.56
CA ALA A 324 6.81 5.87 1.26
C ALA A 324 5.40 5.70 0.66
N ILE A 325 5.08 6.54 -0.31
CA ILE A 325 3.85 6.44 -1.11
C ILE A 325 4.24 6.32 -2.57
N LEU A 326 3.66 5.33 -3.25
CA LEU A 326 3.60 5.28 -4.70
C LEU A 326 2.19 5.74 -5.11
N HIS A 327 2.12 6.90 -5.75
CA HIS A 327 0.85 7.48 -6.17
C HIS A 327 0.70 7.38 -7.70
N VAL A 328 -0.47 6.95 -8.16
CA VAL A 328 -0.86 6.91 -9.57
C VAL A 328 -2.08 7.81 -9.77
N ARG A 329 -2.03 8.75 -10.72
CA ARG A 329 -3.15 9.68 -10.92
C ARG A 329 -4.41 8.96 -11.41
N GLU A 330 -4.29 8.12 -12.42
CA GLU A 330 -5.43 7.46 -13.04
C GLU A 330 -5.24 5.95 -13.07
N VAL A 331 -6.26 5.21 -12.62
CA VAL A 331 -6.25 3.75 -12.65
C VAL A 331 -7.33 3.16 -13.55
N THR A 332 -7.01 2.02 -14.15
CA THR A 332 -7.93 1.17 -14.88
C THR A 332 -8.14 -0.15 -14.13
N SER A 333 -9.14 -0.91 -14.57
CA SER A 333 -9.52 -2.14 -13.91
C SER A 333 -8.49 -3.22 -14.20
N ALA A 334 -8.08 -3.95 -13.15
CA ALA A 334 -7.24 -5.12 -13.31
C ALA A 334 -7.85 -6.11 -14.31
N ARG A 335 -6.97 -6.80 -15.05
CA ARG A 335 -7.38 -7.73 -16.10
C ARG A 335 -7.67 -9.09 -15.47
N PHE A 336 -8.92 -9.31 -15.05
CA PHE A 336 -9.32 -10.55 -14.39
C PHE A 336 -9.16 -11.76 -15.31
N LEU A 337 -8.65 -12.85 -14.75
CA LEU A 337 -8.62 -14.17 -15.40
C LEU A 337 -10.06 -14.74 -15.45
N PRO A 338 -10.39 -15.50 -16.52
CA PRO A 338 -11.71 -16.08 -16.72
C PRO A 338 -12.13 -17.11 -15.67
#